data_AF-A0A2U3Z8S9-F1
#
_entry.id   AF-A0A2U3Z8S9-F1
#
_cell.length_a   1.000
_cell.length_b   1.000
_cell.length_c   1.000
_cell.angle_alpha   90.00
_cell.angle_beta   90.00
_cell.angle_gamma   90.00
#
_symmetry.space_group_name_H-M   'P 1'
#
loop_
_entity.id
_entity.type
_entity.pdbx_description
1 polymer ?
#
loop_
_entity_poly.entity_id
_entity_poly.type
_entity_poly.pdbx_seq_one_letter_code
_entity_poly.pdbx_strand_id
1 'polypeptide(L)'
;KTESALKTTQFSCNLGEKFEETTADGRKTETVCNFTDSTLVQHQEWDGKESTITRKLENGKLVVECIMNNVTCTRVYEKVE
;
A
#
# COMPACT_ATOMS: atom_id res chain seq x y z
N LYS A 1 -9.89 -3.13 2.08
CA LYS A 1 -10.73 -1.93 1.86
C LYS A 1 -10.23 -0.83 2.77
N THR A 2 -10.08 0.39 2.29
CA THR A 2 -9.81 1.58 3.11
C THR A 2 -11.09 2.39 3.15
N GLU A 3 -11.66 2.61 4.34
CA GLU A 3 -12.96 3.25 4.52
C GLU A 3 -12.85 4.40 5.51
N SER A 4 -13.45 5.54 5.16
CA SER A 4 -13.53 6.74 5.99
C SER A 4 -14.75 7.57 5.58
N ALA A 5 -15.16 8.53 6.42
CA ALA A 5 -16.26 9.45 6.10
C ALA A 5 -16.00 10.31 4.85
N LEU A 6 -14.72 10.51 4.47
CA LEU A 6 -14.33 11.40 3.36
C LEU A 6 -14.13 10.63 2.05
N LYS A 7 -13.52 9.45 2.12
CA LYS A 7 -13.18 8.66 0.94
C LYS A 7 -13.03 7.18 1.25
N THR A 8 -13.52 6.36 0.34
CA THR A 8 -13.40 4.90 0.38
C THR A 8 -12.71 4.39 -0.89
N THR A 9 -11.75 3.48 -0.74
CA THR A 9 -11.04 2.85 -1.86
C THR A 9 -10.82 1.37 -1.63
N GLN A 10 -10.73 0.61 -2.73
CA GLN A 10 -10.47 -0.81 -2.71
C GLN A 10 -9.82 -1.22 -4.04
N PHE A 11 -8.89 -2.18 -3.97
CA PHE A 11 -8.36 -2.90 -5.11
C PHE A 11 -8.26 -4.39 -4.74
N SER A 12 -8.10 -5.24 -5.76
CA SER A 12 -7.81 -6.67 -5.64
C SER A 12 -6.68 -7.02 -6.61
N CYS A 13 -5.77 -7.90 -6.19
CA CYS A 13 -4.63 -8.32 -7.00
C CYS A 13 -4.23 -9.76 -6.66
N ASN A 14 -3.53 -10.40 -7.59
CA ASN A 14 -2.78 -11.63 -7.30
C ASN A 14 -1.35 -11.24 -6.88
N LEU A 15 -0.77 -11.97 -5.92
CA LEU A 15 0.60 -11.70 -5.49
C LEU A 15 1.59 -12.04 -6.61
N GLY A 16 2.56 -11.16 -6.84
CA GLY A 16 3.57 -11.31 -7.89
C GLY A 16 3.11 -10.91 -9.31
N GLU A 17 1.82 -10.58 -9.50
CA GLU A 17 1.29 -10.15 -10.79
C GLU A 17 1.09 -8.63 -10.83
N LYS A 18 1.54 -8.00 -11.92
CA LYS A 18 1.32 -6.57 -12.18
C LYS A 18 -0.14 -6.31 -12.52
N PHE A 19 -0.70 -5.22 -12.01
CA PHE A 19 -2.08 -4.79 -12.28
C PHE A 19 -2.21 -3.26 -12.32
N GLU A 20 -3.25 -2.74 -12.99
CA GLU A 20 -3.59 -1.31 -12.92
C GLU A 20 -4.27 -1.01 -11.57
N GLU A 21 -3.67 -0.13 -10.77
CA GLU A 21 -4.28 0.39 -9.54
C GLU A 21 -4.70 1.85 -9.75
N THR A 22 -5.94 2.19 -9.39
CA THR A 22 -6.35 3.58 -9.21
C THR A 22 -6.21 3.98 -7.74
N THR A 23 -5.26 4.86 -7.45
CA THR A 23 -4.92 5.25 -6.07
C THR A 23 -5.96 6.21 -5.47
N ALA A 24 -5.90 6.40 -4.14
CA ALA A 24 -6.81 7.32 -3.45
C ALA A 24 -6.65 8.79 -3.89
N ASP A 25 -5.53 9.19 -4.47
CA ASP A 25 -5.31 10.51 -5.07
C ASP A 25 -5.59 10.56 -6.58
N GLY A 26 -6.04 9.45 -7.17
CA GLY A 26 -6.51 9.39 -8.56
C GLY A 26 -5.43 9.07 -9.60
N ARG A 27 -4.21 8.71 -9.19
CA ARG A 27 -3.19 8.20 -10.11
C ARG A 27 -3.59 6.81 -10.59
N LYS A 28 -3.27 6.53 -11.86
CA LYS A 28 -3.24 5.17 -12.40
C LYS A 28 -1.80 4.69 -12.36
N THR A 29 -1.55 3.63 -11.62
CA THR A 29 -0.20 3.07 -11.44
C THR A 29 -0.17 1.64 -11.94
N GLU A 30 0.99 1.22 -12.46
CA GLU A 30 1.29 -0.20 -12.58
C GLU A 30 1.80 -0.68 -11.21
N THR A 31 1.01 -1.50 -10.53
CA THR A 31 1.28 -1.93 -9.17
C THR A 31 1.57 -3.43 -9.14
N VAL A 32 2.50 -3.84 -8.28
CA VAL A 32 2.70 -5.25 -7.91
C VAL A 32 2.73 -5.40 -6.39
N CYS A 33 2.05 -6.41 -5.86
CA CYS A 33 2.05 -6.74 -4.44
C CYS A 33 2.78 -8.07 -4.24
N ASN A 34 3.72 -8.10 -3.31
CA ASN A 34 4.46 -9.31 -2.91
C ASN A 34 4.40 -9.48 -1.39
N PHE A 35 4.48 -10.71 -0.91
CA PHE A 35 4.62 -11.00 0.51
C PHE A 35 5.98 -11.63 0.77
N THR A 36 6.90 -10.86 1.36
CA THR A 36 8.29 -11.25 1.59
C THR A 36 8.68 -10.86 3.02
N ASP A 37 9.41 -11.73 3.71
CA ASP A 37 9.89 -11.49 5.08
C ASP A 37 8.78 -10.99 6.04
N SER A 38 7.64 -11.69 6.01
CA SER A 38 6.45 -11.37 6.82
C SER A 38 5.88 -9.95 6.59
N THR A 39 6.20 -9.34 5.46
CA THR A 39 5.80 -7.98 5.09
C THR A 39 5.08 -8.03 3.75
N LEU A 40 3.90 -7.40 3.67
CA LEU A 40 3.24 -7.13 2.40
C LEU A 40 3.87 -5.87 1.78
N VAL A 41 4.55 -6.03 0.65
CA VAL A 41 5.21 -4.97 -0.10
C VAL A 41 4.38 -4.67 -1.34
N GLN A 42 3.85 -3.45 -1.42
CA GLN A 42 3.15 -2.93 -2.58
C GLN A 42 4.05 -1.90 -3.27
N HIS A 43 4.47 -2.18 -4.49
CA HIS A 43 5.30 -1.30 -5.30
C HIS A 43 4.44 -0.68 -6.41
N GLN A 44 4.45 0.64 -6.53
CA GLN A 44 3.67 1.42 -7.49
C GLN A 44 4.60 2.18 -8.43
N GLU A 45 4.42 2.04 -9.74
CA GLU A 45 5.14 2.79 -10.76
C GLU A 45 4.16 3.61 -11.62
N TRP A 46 4.49 4.88 -11.90
CA TRP A 46 3.74 5.74 -12.84
C TRP A 46 4.62 6.89 -13.32
N ASP A 47 4.53 7.27 -14.60
CA ASP A 47 5.22 8.44 -15.16
C ASP A 47 6.73 8.52 -14.82
N GLY A 48 7.41 7.36 -14.77
CA GLY A 48 8.83 7.27 -14.40
C GLY A 48 9.13 7.54 -12.92
N LYS A 49 8.11 7.56 -12.07
CA LYS A 49 8.19 7.67 -10.61
C LYS A 49 7.79 6.35 -9.97
N GLU A 50 8.28 6.13 -8.75
CA GLU A 50 7.94 4.97 -7.95
C GLU A 50 7.60 5.36 -6.51
N SER A 51 6.79 4.53 -5.87
CA SER A 51 6.53 4.58 -4.43
C SER A 51 6.33 3.16 -3.90
N THR A 52 6.82 2.91 -2.69
CA THR A 52 6.65 1.61 -2.03
C THR A 52 5.82 1.79 -0.76
N ILE A 53 4.87 0.88 -0.54
CA ILE A 53 4.05 0.80 0.67
C ILE A 53 4.27 -0.58 1.29
N THR A 54 4.83 -0.62 2.50
CA THR A 54 4.99 -1.86 3.27
C THR A 54 3.93 -1.96 4.35
N ARG A 55 3.52 -3.19 4.67
CA ARG A 55 2.61 -3.49 5.77
C ARG A 55 3.12 -4.68 6.55
N LYS A 56 3.36 -4.49 7.85
CA LYS A 56 3.85 -5.53 8.76
C LYS A 56 3.04 -5.52 10.05
N LEU A 57 2.99 -6.68 10.71
CA LEU A 57 2.44 -6.79 12.05
C LEU A 57 3.57 -6.64 13.07
N GLU A 58 3.44 -5.65 13.95
CA GLU A 58 4.36 -5.41 15.05
C GLU A 58 3.57 -5.25 16.34
N ASN A 59 3.84 -6.09 17.34
CA ASN A 59 3.17 -6.05 18.65
C ASN A 59 1.62 -6.05 18.55
N GLY A 60 1.08 -6.82 17.61
CA GLY A 60 -0.38 -6.90 17.37
C GLY A 60 -1.00 -5.71 16.64
N LYS A 61 -0.19 -4.71 16.24
CA LYS A 61 -0.62 -3.56 15.44
C LYS A 61 -0.18 -3.73 14.00
N LEU A 62 -0.98 -3.19 13.08
CA LEU A 62 -0.59 -3.10 11.67
C LEU A 62 0.19 -1.80 11.46
N VAL A 63 1.48 -1.91 11.17
CA VAL A 63 2.36 -0.78 10.84
C VAL A 63 2.48 -0.71 9.32
N VAL A 64 2.11 0.44 8.77
CA VAL A 64 2.15 0.75 7.34
C VAL A 64 3.16 1.86 7.11
N GLU A 65 4.16 1.61 6.28
CA GLU A 65 5.17 2.60 5.90
C GLU A 65 5.09 2.88 4.40
N CYS A 66 5.11 4.15 4.02
CA CYS A 66 5.13 4.59 2.63
C CYS A 66 6.42 5.36 2.37
N ILE A 67 7.06 5.09 1.23
CA ILE A 67 8.30 5.75 0.82
C ILE A 67 8.18 6.18 -0.64
N MET A 68 8.44 7.45 -0.91
CA MET A 68 8.60 8.00 -2.25
C MET A 68 9.83 8.89 -2.29
N ASN A 69 10.81 8.55 -3.13
CA ASN A 69 12.15 9.12 -3.07
C ASN A 69 12.71 9.03 -1.63
N ASN A 70 13.05 10.16 -1.00
CA ASN A 70 13.59 10.21 0.36
C ASN A 70 12.52 10.59 1.42
N VAL A 71 11.25 10.69 1.03
CA VAL A 71 10.16 11.08 1.93
C VAL A 71 9.48 9.83 2.46
N THR A 72 9.36 9.74 3.78
CA THR A 72 8.77 8.60 4.48
C THR A 72 7.52 9.00 5.26
N CYS A 73 6.60 8.05 5.43
CA CYS A 73 5.39 8.19 6.22
C CYS A 73 5.12 6.88 6.96
N THR A 74 4.73 6.97 8.23
CA THR A 74 4.37 5.81 9.07
C THR A 74 2.95 5.98 9.59
N ARG A 75 2.12 4.95 9.44
CA ARG A 75 0.75 4.88 9.94
C ARG A 75 0.57 3.61 10.76
N VAL A 76 -0.01 3.73 11.95
CA VAL A 76 -0.23 2.61 12.87
C VAL A 76 -1.72 2.38 13.02
N TYR A 77 -2.16 1.14 12.85
CA TYR A 77 -3.56 0.74 12.96
C TYR A 77 -3.72 -0.33 14.02
N GLU A 78 -4.86 -0.27 14.71
CA GLU A 78 -5.31 -1.28 15.65
C GLU A 78 -6.36 -2.16 15.00
N LYS A 79 -6.39 -3.43 15.40
CA LYS A 79 -7.41 -4.37 14.93
C LYS A 79 -8.77 -3.92 15.48
N VAL A 80 -9.75 -3.79 14.61
CA VAL A 80 -11.16 -3.56 14.95
C VAL A 80 -11.90 -4.89 14.82
N GLU A 81 -12.87 -5.13 15.71
CA GLU A 81 -13.74 -6.31 15.71
C GLU A 81 -14.86 -6.24 14.66
#